data_AF-A0A925MEA6-F1
#
_entry.id   AF-A0A925MEA6-F1
#
_cell.length_a   1.000
_cell.length_b   1.000
_cell.length_c   1.000
_cell.angle_alpha   90.00
_cell.angle_beta   90.00
_cell.angle_gamma   90.00
#
_symmetry.space_group_name_H-M   'P 1'
#
loop_
_entity.id
_entity.type
_entity.pdbx_description
1 polymer ?
#
loop_
_entity_poly.entity_id
_entity_poly.type
_entity_poly.pdbx_seq_one_letter_code
_entity_poly.pdbx_strand_id
1 'polypeptide(L)'
;MRRSMLLALSTPLALLALLAMTTSLLADVKPNAGAAAPGGHDFTADGKALLAVGACGNVPAPDGFDAKVLAAHCEIIKKTQTDYLTRWVKPARSFFAEHVPGDVSKKVVYPFAGGDLSTALTVYPDADEITTLSLEPAGDPRDLGQLKGAALDAALKKVEYELRFLYRVNFSNTINMIDAMRQGSLPTQMIFGLSALTIHGYEIVSVRYFRLEADGAIHYLDDAEVAAAPVAGKAKPEVRNRIFANVEIQFKKPGGRVQIYRHIQQNLDNEHLKADPRVLKHLEAKGTIAGMTKAASYLLSWDSFSLMRDYLTGHATWMVSDATGVAPKWGKAAGFEYETYGTFTGPHIPAGGSISREWRTQFESAPRPALAFRFGYYDKAFTNHLVIMRKKKA
;
A
#
# COMPACT_ATOMS: atom_id res chain seq x y z
N MET A 1 6.45 -45.64 -77.08
CA MET A 1 7.83 -46.10 -77.41
C MET A 1 8.63 -44.91 -77.92
N ARG A 2 9.76 -44.58 -77.27
CA ARG A 2 10.86 -43.68 -77.71
C ARG A 2 10.49 -42.18 -77.83
N ARG A 3 11.33 -41.20 -77.50
CA ARG A 3 12.67 -41.10 -76.91
C ARG A 3 12.88 -39.60 -76.57
N SER A 4 13.67 -39.34 -75.55
CA SER A 4 14.19 -38.04 -75.09
C SER A 4 15.09 -37.31 -76.12
N MET A 5 15.17 -35.98 -76.03
CA MET A 5 16.38 -35.11 -76.12
C MET A 5 15.93 -33.64 -76.25
N LEU A 6 16.20 -32.76 -75.28
CA LEU A 6 17.42 -31.98 -74.96
C LEU A 6 17.42 -30.56 -75.55
N LEU A 7 17.40 -29.59 -74.62
CA LEU A 7 18.00 -28.25 -74.59
C LEU A 7 17.92 -27.33 -75.83
N ALA A 8 17.26 -26.17 -75.65
CA ALA A 8 17.63 -24.93 -76.32
C ALA A 8 17.63 -23.78 -75.31
N LEU A 9 18.75 -23.03 -75.29
CA LEU A 9 18.97 -21.81 -74.54
C LEU A 9 17.98 -20.71 -74.95
N SER A 10 17.49 -19.92 -73.99
CA SER A 10 17.26 -18.48 -74.18
C SER A 10 17.21 -17.75 -72.84
N THR A 11 18.03 -16.71 -72.75
CA THR A 11 18.03 -15.69 -71.69
C THR A 11 16.88 -14.69 -71.88
N PRO A 12 16.53 -13.92 -70.83
CA PRO A 12 15.15 -13.53 -70.55
C PRO A 12 14.84 -12.08 -70.91
N LEU A 13 13.57 -11.75 -71.12
CA LEU A 13 13.03 -10.43 -70.79
C LEU A 13 11.53 -10.53 -70.49
N ALA A 14 11.15 -9.81 -69.44
CA ALA A 14 9.79 -9.41 -69.05
C ALA A 14 8.85 -10.47 -68.42
N LEU A 15 8.74 -10.42 -67.09
CA LEU A 15 7.43 -10.29 -66.46
C LEU A 15 7.57 -9.60 -65.08
N LEU A 16 6.83 -8.51 -64.91
CA LEU A 16 6.61 -7.83 -63.63
C LEU A 16 6.06 -8.83 -62.60
N ALA A 17 6.81 -9.08 -61.53
CA ALA A 17 6.28 -9.61 -60.29
C ALA A 17 6.09 -8.45 -59.31
N LEU A 18 4.84 -8.16 -58.97
CA LEU A 18 4.46 -7.24 -57.90
C LEU A 18 4.88 -7.88 -56.57
N LEU A 19 6.05 -7.51 -56.02
CA LEU A 19 6.44 -7.90 -54.67
C LEU A 19 5.69 -6.99 -53.69
N ALA A 20 4.66 -7.53 -53.02
CA ALA A 20 4.10 -6.89 -51.84
C ALA A 20 5.16 -6.95 -50.72
N MET A 21 5.87 -5.85 -50.51
CA MET A 21 6.68 -5.66 -49.32
C MET A 21 5.75 -5.54 -48.11
N THR A 22 5.56 -6.63 -47.38
CA THR A 22 5.12 -6.56 -45.99
C THR A 22 6.27 -6.02 -45.15
N THR A 23 6.38 -4.70 -45.06
CA THR A 23 7.18 -4.04 -44.02
C THR A 23 6.58 -4.39 -42.68
N SER A 24 7.22 -5.32 -41.97
CA SER A 24 6.98 -5.57 -40.56
C SER A 24 7.30 -4.27 -39.82
N LEU A 25 6.28 -3.52 -39.42
CA LEU A 25 6.44 -2.44 -38.44
C LEU A 25 6.83 -3.12 -37.13
N LEU A 26 8.14 -3.18 -36.86
CA LEU A 26 8.63 -3.20 -35.50
C LEU A 26 8.13 -1.91 -34.86
N ALA A 27 7.02 -2.01 -34.13
CA ALA A 27 6.62 -0.96 -33.23
C ALA A 27 7.72 -0.83 -32.18
N ASP A 28 8.56 0.20 -32.33
CA ASP A 28 9.41 0.71 -31.26
C ASP A 28 8.49 1.00 -30.06
N VAL A 29 8.46 0.07 -29.11
CA VAL A 29 7.92 0.33 -27.78
C VAL A 29 8.87 1.32 -27.12
N LYS A 30 8.61 2.61 -27.34
CA LYS A 30 9.22 3.66 -26.54
C LYS A 30 8.91 3.36 -25.08
N PRO A 31 9.89 3.42 -24.16
CA PRO A 31 9.60 3.36 -22.75
C PRO A 31 8.66 4.52 -22.45
N ASN A 32 7.46 4.21 -21.95
CA ASN A 32 6.54 5.22 -21.46
C ASN A 32 7.20 5.82 -20.21
N ALA A 33 8.01 6.85 -20.41
CA ALA A 33 8.48 7.71 -19.35
C ALA A 33 7.22 8.30 -18.72
N GLY A 34 6.82 7.75 -17.58
CA GLY A 34 5.70 8.25 -16.79
C GLY A 34 6.03 9.67 -16.35
N ALA A 35 5.68 10.64 -17.18
CA ALA A 35 5.56 12.03 -16.77
C ALA A 35 4.51 12.06 -15.66
N ALA A 36 4.85 12.71 -14.54
CA ALA A 36 3.88 13.01 -13.49
C ALA A 36 2.62 13.59 -14.14
N ALA A 37 1.44 13.12 -13.73
CA ALA A 37 0.19 13.73 -14.18
C ALA A 37 0.29 15.25 -13.94
N PRO A 38 0.00 16.13 -14.92
CA PRO A 38 0.14 17.58 -14.71
C PRO A 38 -0.73 18.05 -13.54
N GLY A 39 -0.17 18.89 -12.66
CA GLY A 39 -0.93 19.61 -11.63
C GLY A 39 -0.58 19.25 -10.17
N GLY A 40 -0.81 20.24 -9.29
CA GLY A 40 -0.53 20.20 -7.86
C GLY A 40 0.84 20.74 -7.46
N HIS A 41 0.95 21.21 -6.22
CA HIS A 41 2.21 21.59 -5.57
C HIS A 41 3.13 20.37 -5.42
N ASP A 42 4.41 20.54 -5.75
CA ASP A 42 5.41 19.48 -5.65
C ASP A 42 6.05 19.44 -4.25
N PHE A 43 5.68 18.44 -3.46
CA PHE A 43 6.24 18.19 -2.12
C PHE A 43 7.42 17.21 -2.15
N THR A 44 8.04 16.94 -3.30
CA THR A 44 9.10 15.94 -3.41
C THR A 44 10.32 16.30 -2.55
N ALA A 45 10.64 17.59 -2.42
CA ALA A 45 11.71 18.05 -1.54
C ALA A 45 11.40 17.74 -0.06
N ASP A 46 10.19 18.04 0.41
CA ASP A 46 9.77 17.71 1.77
C ASP A 46 9.71 16.20 2.01
N GLY A 47 9.25 15.44 1.02
CA GLY A 47 9.25 13.98 1.05
C GLY A 47 10.66 13.41 1.22
N LYS A 48 11.66 13.95 0.50
CA LYS A 48 13.07 13.57 0.67
C LYS A 48 13.64 14.01 2.01
N ALA A 49 13.25 15.18 2.52
CA ALA A 49 13.65 15.63 3.85
C ALA A 49 13.10 14.72 4.97
N LEU A 50 11.81 14.34 4.89
CA LEU A 50 11.19 13.37 5.80
C LEU A 50 11.79 11.97 5.66
N LEU A 51 12.16 11.57 4.43
CA LEU A 51 12.86 10.31 4.17
C LEU A 51 14.21 10.30 4.90
N ALA A 52 14.98 11.40 4.84
CA ALA A 52 16.27 11.52 5.49
C ALA A 52 16.16 11.58 7.02
N VAL A 53 15.29 12.46 7.54
CA VAL A 53 15.23 12.80 8.96
C VAL A 53 14.36 11.83 9.76
N GLY A 54 13.17 11.51 9.25
CA GLY A 54 12.19 10.68 9.96
C GLY A 54 12.39 9.19 9.68
N ALA A 55 12.49 8.82 8.41
CA ALA A 55 12.55 7.42 7.97
C ALA A 55 13.98 6.86 7.85
N CYS A 56 15.00 7.72 8.01
CA CYS A 56 16.42 7.36 7.95
C CYS A 56 16.85 6.63 6.67
N GLY A 57 16.28 7.04 5.53
CA GLY A 57 16.65 6.57 4.21
C GLY A 57 18.07 6.99 3.81
N ASN A 58 18.59 6.36 2.75
CA ASN A 58 19.93 6.63 2.23
C ASN A 58 19.96 7.89 1.34
N VAL A 59 19.54 9.02 1.92
CA VAL A 59 19.58 10.35 1.31
C VAL A 59 20.18 11.34 2.31
N PRO A 60 20.89 12.39 1.85
CA PRO A 60 21.41 13.41 2.75
C PRO A 60 20.27 14.11 3.50
N ALA A 61 20.45 14.31 4.80
CA ALA A 61 19.56 15.18 5.56
C ALA A 61 19.78 16.65 5.13
N PRO A 62 18.72 17.49 5.10
CA PRO A 62 18.88 18.92 4.87
C PRO A 62 19.75 19.59 5.93
N ASP A 63 20.27 20.77 5.62
CA ASP A 63 21.04 21.56 6.58
C ASP A 63 20.21 21.99 7.80
N GLY A 64 20.91 22.26 8.91
CA GLY A 64 20.29 22.79 10.12
C GLY A 64 19.57 21.76 11.00
N PHE A 65 19.80 20.47 10.78
CA PHE A 65 19.46 19.41 11.73
C PHE A 65 20.68 19.00 12.56
N ASP A 66 20.47 18.75 13.85
CA ASP A 66 21.55 18.33 14.74
C ASP A 66 22.00 16.91 14.37
N ALA A 67 23.27 16.78 13.94
CA ALA A 67 23.82 15.52 13.47
C ALA A 67 23.83 14.42 14.55
N LYS A 68 23.98 14.78 15.84
CA LYS A 68 23.96 13.80 16.93
C LYS A 68 22.55 13.28 17.18
N VAL A 69 21.55 14.16 17.16
CA VAL A 69 20.13 13.79 17.29
C VAL A 69 19.72 12.86 16.13
N LEU A 70 20.08 13.22 14.89
CA LEU A 70 19.79 12.39 13.73
C LEU A 70 20.51 11.04 13.78
N ALA A 71 21.80 11.02 14.17
CA ALA A 71 22.56 9.78 14.27
C ALA A 71 21.94 8.81 15.28
N ALA A 72 21.58 9.31 16.48
CA ALA A 72 20.96 8.50 17.53
C ALA A 72 19.60 7.95 17.09
N HIS A 73 18.74 8.79 16.51
CA HIS A 73 17.45 8.35 15.95
C HIS A 73 17.64 7.29 14.85
N CYS A 74 18.54 7.56 13.90
CA CYS A 74 18.73 6.68 12.76
C CYS A 74 19.43 5.36 13.07
N GLU A 75 20.26 5.30 14.11
CA GLU A 75 20.78 4.02 14.62
C GLU A 75 19.62 3.09 15.01
N ILE A 76 18.65 3.61 15.77
CA ILE A 76 17.52 2.83 16.26
C ILE A 76 16.59 2.43 15.12
N ILE A 77 16.25 3.38 14.23
CA ILE A 77 15.37 3.11 13.09
C ILE A 77 16.00 2.07 12.15
N LYS A 78 17.27 2.23 11.77
CA LYS A 78 17.96 1.29 10.86
C LYS A 78 18.08 -0.11 11.46
N LYS A 79 18.36 -0.20 12.77
CA LYS A 79 18.33 -1.49 13.46
C LYS A 79 16.95 -2.14 13.38
N THR A 80 15.89 -1.38 13.65
CA THR A 80 14.50 -1.87 13.61
C THR A 80 14.09 -2.29 12.20
N GLN A 81 14.45 -1.51 11.17
CA GLN A 81 14.24 -1.84 9.76
C GLN A 81 14.95 -3.15 9.37
N THR A 82 16.20 -3.32 9.81
CA THR A 82 16.99 -4.55 9.56
C THR A 82 16.38 -5.78 10.23
N ASP A 83 15.95 -5.62 11.49
CA ASP A 83 15.27 -6.69 12.23
C ASP A 83 13.96 -7.09 11.54
N TYR A 84 13.17 -6.11 11.05
CA TYR A 84 11.93 -6.37 10.31
C TYR A 84 12.17 -7.07 8.97
N LEU A 85 13.17 -6.61 8.21
CA LEU A 85 13.57 -7.23 6.95
C LEU A 85 13.89 -8.72 7.14
N THR A 86 14.68 -9.02 8.17
CA THR A 86 15.17 -10.37 8.44
C THR A 86 14.08 -11.26 9.02
N ARG A 87 13.34 -10.78 10.01
CA ARG A 87 12.41 -11.60 10.81
C ARG A 87 11.02 -11.70 10.19
N TRP A 88 10.62 -10.73 9.37
CA TRP A 88 9.28 -10.71 8.80
C TRP A 88 9.27 -10.65 7.27
N VAL A 89 9.91 -9.66 6.66
CA VAL A 89 9.83 -9.46 5.20
C VAL A 89 10.36 -10.68 4.45
N LYS A 90 11.53 -11.20 4.82
CA LYS A 90 12.14 -12.37 4.16
C LYS A 90 11.23 -13.62 4.17
N PRO A 91 10.77 -14.14 5.33
CA PRO A 91 9.89 -15.31 5.34
C PRO A 91 8.52 -15.02 4.71
N ALA A 92 7.94 -13.84 4.94
CA ALA A 92 6.64 -13.48 4.36
C ALA A 92 6.70 -13.36 2.84
N ARG A 93 7.74 -12.72 2.29
CA ARG A 93 7.92 -12.60 0.83
C ARG A 93 8.09 -13.97 0.17
N SER A 94 8.84 -14.88 0.79
CA SER A 94 8.97 -16.26 0.30
C SER A 94 7.60 -16.94 0.21
N PHE A 95 6.78 -16.79 1.25
CA PHE A 95 5.43 -17.32 1.26
C PHE A 95 4.57 -16.67 0.16
N PHE A 96 4.49 -15.35 0.09
CA PHE A 96 3.58 -14.69 -0.86
C PHE A 96 3.97 -14.89 -2.33
N ALA A 97 5.26 -15.07 -2.64
CA ALA A 97 5.71 -15.40 -3.99
C ALA A 97 5.08 -16.70 -4.53
N GLU A 98 4.74 -17.65 -3.66
CA GLU A 98 4.09 -18.91 -4.02
C GLU A 98 2.56 -18.83 -4.05
N HIS A 99 1.97 -17.83 -3.39
CA HIS A 99 0.53 -17.80 -3.07
C HIS A 99 -0.27 -16.71 -3.76
N VAL A 100 0.40 -15.63 -4.17
CA VAL A 100 -0.19 -14.53 -4.93
C VAL A 100 -0.20 -14.93 -6.41
N PRO A 101 -1.37 -15.02 -7.06
CA PRO A 101 -1.45 -15.38 -8.47
C PRO A 101 -0.75 -14.34 -9.35
N GLY A 102 -0.04 -14.79 -10.40
CA GLY A 102 0.63 -13.88 -11.33
C GLY A 102 -0.32 -13.00 -12.15
N ASP A 103 -1.60 -13.38 -12.24
CA ASP A 103 -2.68 -12.65 -12.90
C ASP A 103 -3.53 -11.80 -11.94
N VAL A 104 -3.11 -11.67 -10.67
CA VAL A 104 -3.83 -10.83 -9.69
C VAL A 104 -3.85 -9.36 -10.14
N SER A 105 -4.93 -8.64 -9.82
CA SER A 105 -5.02 -7.21 -10.13
C SER A 105 -3.85 -6.44 -9.49
N LYS A 106 -3.23 -5.58 -10.28
CA LYS A 106 -2.13 -4.70 -9.83
C LYS A 106 -2.62 -3.43 -9.14
N LYS A 107 -3.94 -3.26 -9.00
CA LYS A 107 -4.57 -2.24 -8.16
C LYS A 107 -4.89 -2.86 -6.81
N VAL A 108 -4.13 -2.50 -5.78
CA VAL A 108 -4.26 -3.04 -4.43
C VAL A 108 -5.01 -2.06 -3.54
N VAL A 109 -5.99 -2.56 -2.78
CA VAL A 109 -6.68 -1.76 -1.75
C VAL A 109 -6.51 -2.41 -0.38
N TYR A 110 -6.06 -1.61 0.57
CA TYR A 110 -5.80 -2.03 1.94
C TYR A 110 -6.52 -1.09 2.92
N PRO A 111 -7.79 -1.38 3.25
CA PRO A 111 -8.48 -0.62 4.29
C PRO A 111 -7.97 -1.00 5.69
N PHE A 112 -8.10 -0.05 6.62
CA PHE A 112 -7.62 -0.15 8.00
C PHE A 112 -6.10 -0.32 8.13
N ALA A 113 -5.32 0.21 7.17
CA ALA A 113 -3.88 -0.03 7.09
C ALA A 113 -3.05 0.76 8.11
N GLY A 114 -3.56 1.87 8.63
CA GLY A 114 -2.76 2.86 9.35
C GLY A 114 -1.66 3.43 8.43
N GLY A 115 -0.39 3.20 8.80
CA GLY A 115 0.79 3.59 8.01
C GLY A 115 1.48 2.43 7.28
N ASP A 116 0.83 1.27 7.17
CA ASP A 116 1.51 0.02 6.82
C ASP A 116 1.64 -0.26 5.30
N LEU A 117 2.44 0.55 4.63
CA LEU A 117 2.84 0.27 3.24
C LEU A 117 3.79 -0.93 3.13
N SER A 118 4.60 -1.19 4.15
CA SER A 118 5.65 -2.21 4.10
C SER A 118 5.10 -3.62 3.95
N THR A 119 4.00 -3.93 4.63
CA THR A 119 3.31 -5.22 4.44
C THR A 119 2.73 -5.34 3.03
N ALA A 120 2.12 -4.28 2.51
CA ALA A 120 1.56 -4.29 1.15
C ALA A 120 2.63 -4.52 0.08
N LEU A 121 3.81 -3.90 0.20
CA LEU A 121 4.94 -4.13 -0.71
C LEU A 121 5.58 -5.52 -0.57
N THR A 122 5.44 -6.16 0.59
CA THR A 122 5.85 -7.56 0.77
C THR A 122 4.89 -8.53 0.09
N VAL A 123 3.58 -8.29 0.20
CA VAL A 123 2.54 -9.15 -0.41
C VAL A 123 2.47 -8.92 -1.92
N TYR A 124 2.44 -7.66 -2.35
CA TYR A 124 2.20 -7.23 -3.72
C TYR A 124 3.36 -6.39 -4.27
N PRO A 125 4.57 -6.96 -4.42
CA PRO A 125 5.72 -6.21 -4.90
C PRO A 125 5.50 -5.64 -6.31
N ASP A 126 4.69 -6.33 -7.12
CA ASP A 126 4.41 -5.97 -8.51
C ASP A 126 3.15 -5.10 -8.71
N ALA A 127 2.56 -4.57 -7.63
CA ALA A 127 1.43 -3.65 -7.73
C ALA A 127 1.79 -2.39 -8.54
N ASP A 128 0.89 -1.94 -9.40
CA ASP A 128 1.03 -0.65 -10.10
C ASP A 128 0.56 0.49 -9.19
N GLU A 129 -0.47 0.21 -8.39
CA GLU A 129 -1.04 1.14 -7.43
C GLU A 129 -1.41 0.43 -6.12
N ILE A 130 -1.00 1.00 -4.98
CA ILE A 130 -1.43 0.58 -3.64
C ILE A 130 -2.19 1.75 -3.01
N THR A 131 -3.46 1.53 -2.68
CA THR A 131 -4.31 2.48 -1.94
C THR A 131 -4.51 1.98 -0.51
N THR A 132 -4.01 2.72 0.48
CA THR A 132 -4.28 2.47 1.90
C THR A 132 -5.34 3.43 2.43
N LEU A 133 -6.18 2.96 3.34
CA LEU A 133 -7.19 3.78 4.01
C LEU A 133 -7.14 3.61 5.51
N SER A 134 -7.18 4.70 6.28
CA SER A 134 -7.28 4.64 7.73
C SER A 134 -7.68 5.99 8.36
N LEU A 135 -7.73 6.08 9.69
CA LEU A 135 -8.13 7.31 10.41
C LEU A 135 -7.01 8.36 10.50
N GLU A 136 -5.79 7.94 10.24
CA GLU A 136 -4.57 8.73 10.35
C GLU A 136 -4.42 9.61 9.10
N PRO A 137 -4.17 10.92 9.23
CA PRO A 137 -3.79 11.74 8.08
C PRO A 137 -2.35 11.47 7.67
N ALA A 138 -2.02 11.70 6.40
CA ALA A 138 -0.64 11.75 5.93
C ALA A 138 0.20 12.79 6.72
N GLY A 139 -0.38 13.97 6.96
CA GLY A 139 0.15 15.04 7.81
C GLY A 139 0.83 16.15 7.03
N ASP A 140 1.00 17.34 7.64
CA ASP A 140 1.62 18.50 6.99
C ASP A 140 3.14 18.28 6.85
N PRO A 141 3.69 18.16 5.63
CA PRO A 141 5.11 17.91 5.44
C PRO A 141 5.99 19.11 5.82
N ARG A 142 5.41 20.33 5.82
CA ARG A 142 6.12 21.59 6.09
C ARG A 142 6.50 21.72 7.56
N ASP A 143 5.83 20.99 8.46
CA ASP A 143 6.07 21.02 9.90
C ASP A 143 7.50 20.58 10.27
N LEU A 144 8.14 19.73 9.44
CA LEU A 144 9.53 19.32 9.66
C LEU A 144 10.49 20.51 9.73
N GLY A 145 10.28 21.53 8.88
CA GLY A 145 11.12 22.73 8.83
C GLY A 145 11.04 23.58 10.11
N GLN A 146 10.00 23.36 10.93
CA GLN A 146 9.72 24.13 12.14
C GLN A 146 10.27 23.47 13.41
N LEU A 147 10.78 22.23 13.30
CA LEU A 147 11.27 21.47 14.44
C LEU A 147 12.80 21.52 14.54
N LYS A 148 13.30 21.93 15.71
CA LYS A 148 14.73 21.99 16.04
C LYS A 148 14.98 21.56 17.49
N GLY A 149 16.23 21.20 17.79
CA GLY A 149 16.68 20.85 19.14
C GLY A 149 15.78 19.86 19.86
N ALA A 150 15.39 20.18 21.09
CA ALA A 150 14.56 19.32 21.93
C ALA A 150 13.17 19.02 21.35
N ALA A 151 12.58 19.95 20.57
CA ALA A 151 11.27 19.73 19.95
C ALA A 151 11.35 18.67 18.84
N LEU A 152 12.43 18.68 18.05
CA LEU A 152 12.69 17.65 17.05
C LEU A 152 12.95 16.29 17.71
N ASP A 153 13.82 16.24 18.73
CA ASP A 153 14.13 15.01 19.46
C ASP A 153 12.85 14.37 20.07
N ALA A 154 11.98 15.18 20.69
CA ALA A 154 10.71 14.71 21.22
C ALA A 154 9.77 14.17 20.12
N ALA A 155 9.72 14.82 18.95
CA ALA A 155 8.91 14.36 17.83
C ALA A 155 9.46 13.06 17.22
N LEU A 156 10.77 12.94 17.07
CA LEU A 156 11.43 11.73 16.56
C LEU A 156 11.27 10.54 17.50
N LYS A 157 11.30 10.73 18.82
CA LYS A 157 11.03 9.66 19.80
C LYS A 157 9.63 9.05 19.66
N LYS A 158 8.62 9.86 19.30
CA LYS A 158 7.28 9.34 18.97
C LYS A 158 7.31 8.48 17.71
N VAL A 159 7.96 8.97 16.65
CA VAL A 159 8.15 8.21 15.40
C VAL A 159 8.87 6.88 15.67
N GLU A 160 9.93 6.92 16.47
CA GLU A 160 10.71 5.74 16.85
C GLU A 160 9.84 4.70 17.57
N TYR A 161 9.11 5.11 18.60
CA TYR A 161 8.24 4.22 19.35
C TYR A 161 7.20 3.54 18.44
N GLU A 162 6.54 4.31 17.58
CA GLU A 162 5.49 3.77 16.72
C GLU A 162 6.03 2.89 15.59
N LEU A 163 7.15 3.25 14.95
CA LEU A 163 7.77 2.40 13.92
C LEU A 163 8.27 1.09 14.53
N ARG A 164 8.89 1.15 15.72
CA ARG A 164 9.30 -0.05 16.46
C ARG A 164 8.10 -0.92 16.81
N PHE A 165 6.98 -0.32 17.21
CA PHE A 165 5.76 -1.05 17.45
C PHE A 165 5.29 -1.76 16.17
N LEU A 166 5.08 -1.02 15.07
CA LEU A 166 4.62 -1.57 13.79
C LEU A 166 5.52 -2.73 13.33
N TYR A 167 6.83 -2.55 13.33
CA TYR A 167 7.76 -3.56 12.84
C TYR A 167 7.95 -4.76 13.81
N ARG A 168 7.74 -4.57 15.11
CA ARG A 168 7.77 -5.69 16.06
C ARG A 168 6.50 -6.54 15.99
N VAL A 169 5.33 -5.91 15.91
CA VAL A 169 4.05 -6.63 16.01
C VAL A 169 3.37 -6.86 14.66
N ASN A 170 3.88 -6.25 13.59
CA ASN A 170 3.36 -6.31 12.24
C ASN A 170 1.89 -5.86 12.12
N PHE A 171 1.51 -4.77 12.79
CA PHE A 171 0.28 -3.99 12.53
C PHE A 171 0.33 -2.63 13.28
N SER A 172 -0.51 -1.68 12.88
CA SER A 172 -0.66 -0.37 13.54
C SER A 172 -1.70 -0.42 14.67
N ASN A 173 -1.45 0.27 15.78
CA ASN A 173 -2.42 0.43 16.86
C ASN A 173 -3.02 1.84 16.82
N THR A 174 -4.30 1.96 16.45
CA THR A 174 -5.01 3.23 16.28
C THR A 174 -4.95 4.15 17.50
N ILE A 175 -4.98 3.63 18.74
CA ILE A 175 -4.92 4.46 19.95
C ILE A 175 -3.60 5.23 20.00
N ASN A 176 -2.51 4.51 19.76
CA ASN A 176 -1.17 5.09 19.70
C ASN A 176 -1.03 6.09 18.52
N MET A 177 -1.73 5.83 17.40
CA MET A 177 -1.68 6.70 16.23
C MET A 177 -2.39 8.04 16.41
N ILE A 178 -3.31 8.18 17.38
CA ILE A 178 -3.97 9.48 17.63
C ILE A 178 -2.92 10.54 17.97
N ASP A 179 -2.07 10.28 18.96
CA ASP A 179 -1.08 11.25 19.44
C ASP A 179 0.10 11.40 18.46
N ALA A 180 0.45 10.34 17.75
CA ALA A 180 1.62 10.31 16.87
C ALA A 180 1.33 10.77 15.43
N MET A 181 0.12 10.54 14.90
CA MET A 181 -0.24 10.82 13.50
C MET A 181 -1.34 11.89 13.39
N ARG A 182 -2.40 11.84 14.20
CA ARG A 182 -3.46 12.86 14.13
C ARG A 182 -3.02 14.18 14.76
N GLN A 183 -2.41 14.10 15.94
CA GLN A 183 -1.94 15.24 16.75
C GLN A 183 -0.42 15.47 16.64
N GLY A 184 0.27 14.61 15.89
CA GLY A 184 1.72 14.65 15.76
C GLY A 184 2.20 15.93 15.11
N SER A 185 3.32 16.46 15.62
CA SER A 185 4.06 17.56 15.00
C SER A 185 4.96 17.11 13.85
N LEU A 186 5.12 15.80 13.67
CA LEU A 186 5.70 15.20 12.47
C LEU A 186 4.62 14.41 11.74
N PRO A 187 4.63 14.40 10.39
CA PRO A 187 3.71 13.62 9.57
C PRO A 187 4.07 12.12 9.64
N THR A 188 3.77 11.49 10.78
CA THR A 188 4.26 10.15 11.11
C THR A 188 3.71 9.08 10.15
N GLN A 189 2.48 9.24 9.64
CA GLN A 189 1.92 8.32 8.64
C GLN A 189 2.75 8.35 7.34
N MET A 190 3.10 9.55 6.87
CA MET A 190 3.99 9.72 5.72
C MET A 190 5.36 9.10 5.99
N ILE A 191 5.95 9.34 7.18
CA ILE A 191 7.24 8.75 7.58
C ILE A 191 7.19 7.21 7.55
N PHE A 192 6.06 6.59 7.90
CA PHE A 192 5.91 5.13 7.82
C PHE A 192 5.95 4.63 6.37
N GLY A 193 5.21 5.30 5.46
CA GLY A 193 5.27 5.01 4.03
C GLY A 193 6.69 5.15 3.48
N LEU A 194 7.39 6.22 3.84
CA LEU A 194 8.78 6.46 3.43
C LEU A 194 9.75 5.41 4.02
N SER A 195 9.54 4.98 5.26
CA SER A 195 10.31 3.91 5.89
C SER A 195 10.12 2.58 5.16
N ALA A 196 8.90 2.29 4.69
CA ALA A 196 8.64 1.14 3.82
C ALA A 196 9.41 1.24 2.50
N LEU A 197 9.44 2.42 1.85
CA LEU A 197 10.23 2.62 0.63
C LEU A 197 11.72 2.36 0.87
N THR A 198 12.28 2.85 1.99
CA THR A 198 13.68 2.58 2.39
C THR A 198 13.94 1.08 2.55
N ILE A 199 13.12 0.40 3.36
CA ILE A 199 13.22 -1.04 3.64
C ILE A 199 13.23 -1.85 2.35
N HIS A 200 12.32 -1.50 1.44
CA HIS A 200 12.15 -2.22 0.19
C HIS A 200 13.05 -1.71 -0.92
N GLY A 201 13.93 -0.74 -0.67
CA GLY A 201 14.91 -0.21 -1.62
C GLY A 201 14.28 0.48 -2.83
N TYR A 202 13.28 1.33 -2.58
CA TYR A 202 12.63 2.20 -3.56
C TYR A 202 13.10 3.65 -3.40
N GLU A 203 13.04 4.40 -4.49
CA GLU A 203 13.33 5.83 -4.56
C GLU A 203 12.05 6.62 -4.82
N ILE A 204 11.95 7.80 -4.20
CA ILE A 204 10.84 8.73 -4.45
C ILE A 204 11.00 9.36 -5.83
N VAL A 205 9.93 9.30 -6.63
CA VAL A 205 9.79 10.01 -7.90
C VAL A 205 9.08 11.34 -7.68
N SER A 206 7.91 11.32 -7.03
CA SER A 206 7.16 12.53 -6.70
C SER A 206 6.32 12.39 -5.43
N VAL A 207 6.03 13.50 -4.75
CA VAL A 207 5.08 13.56 -3.63
C VAL A 207 4.07 14.68 -3.86
N ARG A 208 2.77 14.36 -3.76
CA ARG A 208 1.68 15.34 -3.89
C ARG A 208 0.57 15.05 -2.90
N TYR A 209 -0.05 16.10 -2.38
CA TYR A 209 -1.23 15.99 -1.53
C TYR A 209 -2.49 16.23 -2.35
N PHE A 210 -3.59 15.65 -1.93
CA PHE A 210 -4.86 15.76 -2.65
C PHE A 210 -6.09 15.69 -1.75
N ARG A 211 -7.21 16.15 -2.29
CA ARG A 211 -8.55 15.88 -1.78
C ARG A 211 -9.35 15.10 -2.82
N LEU A 212 -10.38 14.40 -2.37
CA LEU A 212 -11.33 13.75 -3.26
C LEU A 212 -12.47 14.72 -3.59
N GLU A 213 -12.82 14.78 -4.87
CA GLU A 213 -13.99 15.50 -5.36
C GLU A 213 -15.28 14.70 -5.16
N ALA A 214 -16.42 15.35 -5.37
CA ALA A 214 -17.74 14.76 -5.16
C ALA A 214 -17.99 13.46 -5.95
N ASP A 215 -17.33 13.29 -7.10
CA ASP A 215 -17.38 12.12 -7.96
C ASP A 215 -16.30 11.06 -7.65
N GLY A 216 -15.43 11.31 -6.66
CA GLY A 216 -14.30 10.44 -6.32
C GLY A 216 -13.02 10.71 -7.13
N ALA A 217 -13.02 11.71 -8.01
CA ALA A 217 -11.81 12.15 -8.70
C ALA A 217 -10.81 12.78 -7.72
N ILE A 218 -9.53 12.72 -8.09
CA ILE A 218 -8.44 13.34 -7.32
C ILE A 218 -8.29 14.81 -7.76
N HIS A 219 -8.36 15.72 -6.79
CA HIS A 219 -7.91 17.10 -6.92
C HIS A 219 -6.60 17.27 -6.15
N TYR A 220 -5.48 17.39 -6.87
CA TYR A 220 -4.18 17.68 -6.25
C TYR A 220 -4.14 19.12 -5.76
N LEU A 221 -3.68 19.32 -4.53
CA LEU A 221 -3.59 20.66 -3.93
C LEU A 221 -2.59 21.51 -4.71
N ASP A 222 -3.00 22.69 -5.19
CA ASP A 222 -2.11 23.62 -5.89
C ASP A 222 -1.36 24.58 -4.95
N ASP A 223 -0.47 25.40 -5.51
CA ASP A 223 0.35 26.36 -4.74
C ASP A 223 -0.51 27.35 -3.93
N ALA A 224 -1.65 27.78 -4.46
CA ALA A 224 -2.52 28.73 -3.80
C ALA A 224 -3.25 28.09 -2.62
N GLU A 225 -3.73 26.85 -2.77
CA GLU A 225 -4.32 26.06 -1.69
C GLU A 225 -3.31 25.78 -0.57
N VAL A 226 -2.06 25.44 -0.92
CA VAL A 226 -0.98 25.23 0.04
C VAL A 226 -0.62 26.51 0.77
N ALA A 227 -0.55 27.65 0.06
CA ALA A 227 -0.26 28.96 0.66
C ALA A 227 -1.38 29.44 1.58
N ALA A 228 -2.65 29.09 1.29
CA ALA A 228 -3.79 29.41 2.14
C ALA A 228 -3.86 28.55 3.42
N ALA A 229 -3.24 27.37 3.42
CA ALA A 229 -3.21 26.49 4.59
C ALA A 229 -2.42 27.13 5.75
N PRO A 230 -2.96 27.14 6.99
CA PRO A 230 -2.29 27.75 8.13
C PRO A 230 -0.93 27.10 8.40
N VAL A 231 0.06 27.93 8.73
CA VAL A 231 1.42 27.49 9.10
C VAL A 231 1.52 27.15 10.59
N ALA A 232 2.65 26.57 10.98
CA ALA A 232 2.96 26.32 12.38
C ALA A 232 2.82 27.58 13.25
N GLY A 233 2.26 27.42 14.45
CA GLY A 233 1.97 28.51 15.38
C GLY A 233 0.67 29.30 15.08
N LYS A 234 0.08 29.17 13.89
CA LYS A 234 -1.23 29.78 13.55
C LYS A 234 -2.42 28.84 13.70
N ALA A 235 -2.17 27.54 13.71
CA ALA A 235 -3.16 26.51 14.00
C ALA A 235 -2.52 25.37 14.79
N LYS A 236 -3.34 24.48 15.37
CA LYS A 236 -2.84 23.24 15.99
C LYS A 236 -2.48 22.20 14.92
N PRO A 237 -1.55 21.25 15.19
CA PRO A 237 -1.18 20.21 14.23
C PRO A 237 -2.37 19.43 13.67
N GLU A 238 -3.39 19.14 14.46
CA GLU A 238 -4.57 18.38 14.03
C GLU A 238 -5.33 19.07 12.90
N VAL A 239 -5.37 20.40 12.92
CA VAL A 239 -6.04 21.19 11.88
C VAL A 239 -5.21 21.18 10.61
N ARG A 240 -3.89 21.39 10.71
CA ARG A 240 -2.98 21.35 9.56
C ARG A 240 -2.94 19.97 8.93
N ASN A 241 -2.77 18.92 9.73
CA ASN A 241 -2.69 17.54 9.27
C ASN A 241 -3.96 17.09 8.52
N ARG A 242 -5.14 17.63 8.86
CA ARG A 242 -6.38 17.35 8.11
C ARG A 242 -6.43 18.01 6.73
N ILE A 243 -5.75 19.14 6.53
CA ILE A 243 -5.63 19.76 5.20
C ILE A 243 -4.74 18.89 4.32
N PHE A 244 -3.64 18.38 4.89
CA PHE A 244 -2.72 17.44 4.27
C PHE A 244 -3.07 15.98 4.61
N ALA A 245 -4.36 15.64 4.47
CA ALA A 245 -4.88 14.35 4.89
C ALA A 245 -4.48 13.20 3.96
N ASN A 246 -4.51 13.42 2.65
CA ASN A 246 -4.25 12.37 1.64
C ASN A 246 -3.01 12.69 0.83
N VAL A 247 -2.19 11.68 0.58
CA VAL A 247 -0.92 11.81 -0.14
C VAL A 247 -0.80 10.75 -1.21
N GLU A 248 -0.26 11.16 -2.36
CA GLU A 248 0.25 10.29 -3.40
C GLU A 248 1.77 10.36 -3.43
N ILE A 249 2.42 9.21 -3.34
CA ILE A 249 3.85 9.05 -3.58
C ILE A 249 4.01 8.20 -4.84
N GLN A 250 4.66 8.76 -5.84
CA GLN A 250 5.20 7.94 -6.93
C GLN A 250 6.61 7.50 -6.55
N PHE A 251 6.91 6.24 -6.75
CA PHE A 251 8.19 5.65 -6.37
C PHE A 251 8.62 4.59 -7.39
N LYS A 252 9.90 4.23 -7.38
CA LYS A 252 10.41 3.19 -8.27
C LYS A 252 11.63 2.50 -7.69
N LYS A 253 11.90 1.28 -8.13
CA LYS A 253 13.23 0.68 -8.00
C LYS A 253 14.23 1.45 -8.87
N PRO A 254 15.52 1.47 -8.54
CA PRO A 254 16.55 1.92 -9.48
C PRO A 254 16.40 1.18 -10.81
N GLY A 255 16.21 1.92 -11.91
CA GLY A 255 15.96 1.37 -13.25
C GLY A 255 14.58 0.68 -13.45
N GLY A 256 13.72 0.66 -12.44
CA GLY A 256 12.39 0.05 -12.49
C GLY A 256 11.30 0.98 -12.98
N ARG A 257 10.10 0.42 -13.17
CA ARG A 257 8.88 1.17 -13.48
C ARG A 257 8.41 2.00 -12.29
N VAL A 258 7.64 3.05 -12.58
CA VAL A 258 6.98 3.85 -11.55
C VAL A 258 5.79 3.07 -10.97
N GLN A 259 5.67 3.12 -9.65
CA GLN A 259 4.58 2.62 -8.82
C GLN A 259 3.93 3.78 -8.08
N ILE A 260 2.65 3.63 -7.76
CA ILE A 260 1.86 4.64 -7.06
C ILE A 260 1.47 4.11 -5.68
N TYR A 261 1.76 4.88 -4.64
CA TYR A 261 1.19 4.72 -3.32
C TYR A 261 0.24 5.88 -3.04
N ARG A 262 -1.00 5.57 -2.68
CA ARG A 262 -1.98 6.55 -2.19
C ARG A 262 -2.38 6.19 -0.78
N HIS A 263 -2.27 7.14 0.13
CA HIS A 263 -2.90 7.06 1.43
C HIS A 263 -4.08 8.02 1.50
N ILE A 264 -5.22 7.52 1.99
CA ILE A 264 -6.44 8.30 2.13
C ILE A 264 -6.89 8.22 3.60
N GLN A 265 -7.02 9.38 4.22
CA GLN A 265 -7.62 9.49 5.55
C GLN A 265 -9.14 9.37 5.42
N GLN A 266 -9.72 8.35 6.03
CA GLN A 266 -11.17 8.15 6.04
C GLN A 266 -11.60 7.27 7.23
N ASN A 267 -12.72 7.65 7.85
CA ASN A 267 -13.47 6.73 8.71
C ASN A 267 -14.34 5.81 7.84
N LEU A 268 -14.13 4.50 7.98
CA LEU A 268 -14.70 3.47 7.11
C LEU A 268 -15.98 2.83 7.67
N ASP A 269 -16.52 3.35 8.77
CA ASP A 269 -17.85 2.94 9.21
C ASP A 269 -18.94 3.47 8.26
N ASN A 270 -20.08 2.80 8.28
CA ASN A 270 -21.21 3.06 7.39
C ASN A 270 -21.78 4.47 7.54
N GLU A 271 -21.78 5.05 8.74
CA GLU A 271 -22.31 6.40 8.96
C GLU A 271 -21.46 7.41 8.21
N HIS A 272 -20.14 7.34 8.39
CA HIS A 272 -19.20 8.25 7.74
C HIS A 272 -19.10 8.03 6.24
N LEU A 273 -19.13 6.78 5.76
CA LEU A 273 -19.12 6.48 4.33
C LEU A 273 -20.42 6.91 3.62
N LYS A 274 -21.55 6.95 4.32
CA LYS A 274 -22.81 7.49 3.78
C LYS A 274 -22.82 9.01 3.78
N ALA A 275 -22.31 9.63 4.84
CA ALA A 275 -22.19 11.08 4.95
C ALA A 275 -21.21 11.64 3.92
N ASP A 276 -20.13 10.91 3.62
CA ASP A 276 -19.13 11.26 2.63
C ASP A 276 -18.78 10.06 1.72
N PRO A 277 -19.47 9.91 0.57
CA PRO A 277 -19.27 8.77 -0.32
C PRO A 277 -18.07 8.93 -1.28
N ARG A 278 -17.33 10.03 -1.21
CA ARG A 278 -16.26 10.35 -2.19
C ARG A 278 -15.20 9.26 -2.26
N VAL A 279 -14.82 8.73 -1.10
CA VAL A 279 -13.87 7.62 -0.99
C VAL A 279 -14.40 6.34 -1.64
N LEU A 280 -15.68 6.00 -1.46
CA LEU A 280 -16.27 4.82 -2.10
C LEU A 280 -16.27 5.00 -3.61
N LYS A 281 -16.68 6.17 -4.13
CA LYS A 281 -16.63 6.44 -5.57
C LYS A 281 -15.22 6.33 -6.15
N HIS A 282 -14.21 6.84 -5.41
CA HIS A 282 -12.81 6.71 -5.80
C HIS A 282 -12.37 5.23 -5.89
N LEU A 283 -12.80 4.42 -4.93
CA LEU A 283 -12.50 2.99 -4.89
C LEU A 283 -13.23 2.22 -5.99
N GLU A 284 -14.52 2.48 -6.21
CA GLU A 284 -15.34 1.90 -7.28
C GLU A 284 -14.73 2.13 -8.68
N ALA A 285 -14.20 3.33 -8.93
CA ALA A 285 -13.54 3.65 -10.20
C ALA A 285 -12.29 2.80 -10.49
N LYS A 286 -11.74 2.08 -9.50
CA LYS A 286 -10.62 1.16 -9.72
C LYS A 286 -11.05 -0.10 -10.46
N GLY A 287 -12.33 -0.50 -10.37
CA GLY A 287 -12.83 -1.77 -10.86
C GLY A 287 -12.25 -2.94 -10.05
N THR A 288 -11.86 -4.02 -10.73
CA THR A 288 -11.30 -5.21 -10.08
C THR A 288 -9.98 -4.92 -9.36
N ILE A 289 -9.87 -5.37 -8.10
CA ILE A 289 -8.71 -5.14 -7.23
C ILE A 289 -8.15 -6.43 -6.63
N ALA A 290 -6.92 -6.34 -6.10
CA ALA A 290 -6.43 -7.21 -5.05
C ALA A 290 -6.67 -6.53 -3.69
N GLY A 291 -7.10 -7.30 -2.69
CA GLY A 291 -7.43 -6.77 -1.37
C GLY A 291 -6.44 -7.20 -0.29
N MET A 292 -6.30 -6.43 0.77
CA MET A 292 -5.74 -6.97 2.01
C MET A 292 -6.30 -6.25 3.23
N THR A 293 -6.39 -6.95 4.35
CA THR A 293 -6.68 -6.33 5.66
C THR A 293 -5.86 -7.01 6.73
N LYS A 294 -5.57 -6.32 7.82
CA LYS A 294 -4.75 -6.89 8.88
C LYS A 294 -5.05 -6.22 10.20
N ALA A 295 -5.23 -7.01 11.26
CA ALA A 295 -5.45 -6.50 12.62
C ALA A 295 -6.52 -5.39 12.72
N ALA A 296 -7.55 -5.47 11.87
CA ALA A 296 -8.57 -4.44 11.71
C ALA A 296 -9.66 -4.51 12.78
N SER A 297 -9.29 -4.83 14.03
CA SER A 297 -10.19 -4.96 15.19
C SER A 297 -11.49 -5.76 14.94
N TYR A 298 -11.46 -6.71 13.99
CA TYR A 298 -12.63 -7.47 13.53
C TYR A 298 -13.77 -6.59 12.98
N LEU A 299 -13.49 -5.37 12.54
CA LEU A 299 -14.50 -4.39 12.10
C LEU A 299 -15.36 -4.91 10.95
N LEU A 300 -14.78 -5.66 10.01
CA LEU A 300 -15.52 -6.28 8.91
C LEU A 300 -16.50 -7.38 9.37
N SER A 301 -16.52 -7.74 10.65
CA SER A 301 -17.55 -8.62 11.22
C SER A 301 -18.77 -7.88 11.75
N TRP A 302 -18.73 -6.55 11.80
CA TRP A 302 -19.80 -5.71 12.33
C TRP A 302 -20.68 -5.18 11.21
N ASP A 303 -21.97 -4.99 11.50
CA ASP A 303 -22.90 -4.45 10.51
C ASP A 303 -22.63 -2.96 10.22
N SER A 304 -22.03 -2.24 11.17
CA SER A 304 -21.59 -0.85 11.00
C SER A 304 -20.44 -0.68 9.99
N PHE A 305 -19.84 -1.75 9.47
CA PHE A 305 -18.80 -1.70 8.43
C PHE A 305 -19.20 -2.48 7.17
N SER A 306 -20.50 -2.76 6.99
CA SER A 306 -20.98 -3.55 5.86
C SER A 306 -20.64 -2.93 4.51
N LEU A 307 -20.65 -1.60 4.36
CA LEU A 307 -20.35 -0.96 3.06
C LEU A 307 -18.93 -1.25 2.58
N MET A 308 -17.94 -1.19 3.48
CA MET A 308 -16.57 -1.55 3.13
C MET A 308 -16.42 -3.06 2.90
N ARG A 309 -17.13 -3.88 3.66
CA ARG A 309 -17.17 -5.34 3.43
C ARG A 309 -17.74 -5.67 2.05
N ASP A 310 -18.82 -5.01 1.65
CA ASP A 310 -19.52 -5.23 0.38
C ASP A 310 -18.68 -4.73 -0.80
N TYR A 311 -17.99 -3.60 -0.66
CA TYR A 311 -16.97 -3.16 -1.61
C TYR A 311 -15.89 -4.25 -1.82
N LEU A 312 -15.29 -4.75 -0.73
CA LEU A 312 -14.23 -5.76 -0.83
C LEU A 312 -14.72 -7.05 -1.50
N THR A 313 -15.91 -7.55 -1.14
CA THR A 313 -16.45 -8.80 -1.73
C THR A 313 -16.96 -8.62 -3.16
N GLY A 314 -17.36 -7.40 -3.53
CA GLY A 314 -17.76 -7.04 -4.89
C GLY A 314 -16.59 -6.90 -5.87
N HIS A 315 -15.44 -6.39 -5.41
CA HIS A 315 -14.34 -5.97 -6.29
C HIS A 315 -13.06 -6.79 -6.18
N ALA A 316 -12.81 -7.44 -5.04
CA ALA A 316 -11.60 -8.25 -4.88
C ALA A 316 -11.69 -9.57 -5.65
N THR A 317 -10.61 -9.96 -6.33
CA THR A 317 -10.47 -11.33 -6.88
C THR A 317 -9.57 -12.21 -6.03
N TRP A 318 -8.65 -11.59 -5.31
CA TRP A 318 -7.75 -12.23 -4.37
C TRP A 318 -7.51 -11.28 -3.21
N MET A 319 -7.56 -11.79 -1.98
CA MET A 319 -7.27 -10.99 -0.80
C MET A 319 -6.62 -11.81 0.30
N VAL A 320 -5.60 -11.24 0.95
CA VAL A 320 -4.99 -11.79 2.16
C VAL A 320 -5.48 -11.05 3.40
N SER A 321 -5.75 -11.78 4.48
CA SER A 321 -6.03 -11.21 5.79
C SER A 321 -5.53 -12.08 6.94
N ASP A 322 -5.74 -11.62 8.17
CA ASP A 322 -5.88 -12.48 9.34
C ASP A 322 -7.38 -12.75 9.61
N ALA A 323 -7.74 -13.28 10.77
CA ALA A 323 -9.15 -13.53 11.13
C ALA A 323 -9.97 -12.23 11.34
N THR A 324 -9.38 -11.04 11.17
CA THR A 324 -10.11 -9.77 11.18
C THR A 324 -10.69 -9.38 9.82
N GLY A 325 -10.35 -10.12 8.75
CA GLY A 325 -10.88 -9.92 7.40
C GLY A 325 -12.34 -10.35 7.22
N VAL A 326 -12.77 -10.48 5.97
CA VAL A 326 -14.14 -10.89 5.63
C VAL A 326 -14.37 -12.35 6.04
N ALA A 327 -15.29 -12.59 6.98
CA ALA A 327 -15.61 -13.93 7.45
C ALA A 327 -16.30 -14.79 6.36
N PRO A 328 -16.10 -16.12 6.37
CA PRO A 328 -16.64 -17.05 5.39
C PRO A 328 -18.12 -16.90 5.04
N LYS A 329 -19.00 -16.52 5.96
CA LYS A 329 -20.44 -16.38 5.73
C LYS A 329 -20.75 -15.30 4.70
N TRP A 330 -19.96 -14.23 4.65
CA TRP A 330 -20.09 -13.18 3.65
C TRP A 330 -19.26 -13.49 2.41
N GLY A 331 -18.01 -13.94 2.57
CA GLY A 331 -17.16 -14.22 1.41
C GLY A 331 -17.65 -15.41 0.57
N LYS A 332 -18.07 -16.53 1.19
CA LYS A 332 -18.60 -17.67 0.44
C LYS A 332 -19.90 -17.33 -0.28
N ALA A 333 -20.77 -16.54 0.35
CA ALA A 333 -21.98 -16.01 -0.30
C ALA A 333 -21.64 -15.13 -1.52
N ALA A 334 -20.53 -14.39 -1.44
CA ALA A 334 -19.98 -13.63 -2.57
C ALA A 334 -19.11 -14.47 -3.53
N GLY A 335 -19.11 -15.80 -3.43
CA GLY A 335 -18.39 -16.68 -4.36
C GLY A 335 -16.89 -16.83 -4.13
N PHE A 336 -16.41 -16.58 -2.91
CA PHE A 336 -15.01 -16.82 -2.54
C PHE A 336 -14.80 -18.21 -1.94
N GLU A 337 -13.61 -18.74 -2.18
CA GLU A 337 -13.01 -19.86 -1.47
C GLU A 337 -11.93 -19.36 -0.51
N TYR A 338 -11.66 -20.14 0.53
CA TYR A 338 -10.79 -19.75 1.62
C TYR A 338 -9.67 -20.78 1.81
N GLU A 339 -8.45 -20.27 1.93
CA GLU A 339 -7.28 -21.02 2.37
C GLU A 339 -6.80 -20.44 3.69
N THR A 340 -6.59 -21.30 4.68
CA THR A 340 -6.18 -20.91 6.03
C THR A 340 -4.86 -21.55 6.38
N TYR A 341 -3.97 -20.77 7.01
CA TYR A 341 -2.63 -21.20 7.42
C TYR A 341 -2.43 -20.95 8.91
N GLY A 342 -1.70 -21.85 9.58
CA GLY A 342 -1.59 -21.83 11.03
C GLY A 342 -2.84 -22.32 11.75
N THR A 343 -3.07 -21.85 12.97
CA THR A 343 -4.18 -22.29 13.82
C THR A 343 -4.99 -21.11 14.32
N PHE A 344 -6.29 -21.30 14.49
CA PHE A 344 -7.17 -20.28 15.07
C PHE A 344 -8.14 -20.92 16.05
N THR A 345 -7.92 -20.70 17.34
CA THR A 345 -8.77 -21.23 18.43
C THR A 345 -9.75 -20.20 18.98
N GLY A 346 -9.66 -18.95 18.52
CA GLY A 346 -10.55 -17.86 18.85
C GLY A 346 -9.87 -16.48 18.71
N PRO A 347 -10.66 -15.40 18.78
CA PRO A 347 -10.18 -14.07 18.50
C PRO A 347 -9.25 -13.54 19.60
N HIS A 348 -8.26 -12.74 19.22
CA HIS A 348 -7.33 -12.11 20.17
C HIS A 348 -8.02 -11.16 21.15
N ILE A 349 -9.06 -10.48 20.66
CA ILE A 349 -9.83 -9.49 21.40
C ILE A 349 -11.34 -9.82 21.33
N PRO A 350 -12.15 -9.40 22.33
CA PRO A 350 -13.57 -9.75 22.40
C PRO A 350 -14.38 -9.35 21.15
N ALA A 351 -13.95 -8.31 20.42
CA ALA A 351 -14.58 -7.80 19.21
C ALA A 351 -14.85 -8.87 18.12
N GLY A 352 -14.03 -9.94 18.07
CA GLY A 352 -14.19 -11.03 17.11
C GLY A 352 -15.13 -12.16 17.55
N GLY A 353 -15.84 -12.01 18.68
CA GLY A 353 -16.66 -13.08 19.26
C GLY A 353 -17.75 -13.61 18.32
N SER A 354 -18.38 -12.73 17.54
CA SER A 354 -19.50 -13.06 16.65
C SER A 354 -19.14 -14.02 15.52
N ILE A 355 -17.87 -14.04 15.10
CA ILE A 355 -17.34 -14.86 14.00
C ILE A 355 -16.40 -15.97 14.47
N SER A 356 -16.17 -16.09 15.78
CA SER A 356 -15.21 -17.03 16.37
C SER A 356 -15.49 -18.49 15.99
N ARG A 357 -16.76 -18.93 16.08
CA ARG A 357 -17.14 -20.31 15.71
C ARG A 357 -16.85 -20.61 14.25
N GLU A 358 -17.19 -19.67 13.37
CA GLU A 358 -17.07 -19.83 11.93
C GLU A 358 -15.61 -19.90 11.48
N TRP A 359 -14.75 -19.06 12.05
CA TRP A 359 -13.32 -19.16 11.79
C TRP A 359 -12.72 -20.46 12.31
N ARG A 360 -13.09 -20.91 13.51
CA ARG A 360 -12.64 -22.23 14.01
C ARG A 360 -13.00 -23.34 13.03
N THR A 361 -14.26 -23.41 12.60
CA THR A 361 -14.71 -24.39 11.59
C THR A 361 -13.92 -24.27 10.29
N GLN A 362 -13.66 -23.06 9.80
CA GLN A 362 -12.88 -22.87 8.57
C GLN A 362 -11.44 -23.38 8.71
N PHE A 363 -10.75 -23.08 9.81
CA PHE A 363 -9.38 -23.53 10.06
C PHE A 363 -9.30 -25.06 10.32
N GLU A 364 -10.30 -25.64 10.96
CA GLU A 364 -10.40 -27.08 11.21
C GLU A 364 -10.70 -27.89 9.94
N SER A 365 -11.36 -27.28 8.94
CA SER A 365 -11.79 -27.97 7.71
C SER A 365 -10.65 -28.37 6.77
N ALA A 366 -9.54 -27.63 6.78
CA ALA A 366 -8.37 -27.90 5.96
C ALA A 366 -7.09 -27.40 6.66
N PRO A 367 -6.60 -28.12 7.68
CA PRO A 367 -5.44 -27.71 8.45
C PRO A 367 -4.20 -27.60 7.55
N ARG A 368 -3.48 -26.48 7.65
CA ARG A 368 -2.22 -26.24 6.93
C ARG A 368 -1.08 -25.99 7.91
N PRO A 369 0.19 -26.14 7.46
CA PRO A 369 1.35 -25.97 8.32
C PRO A 369 1.38 -24.62 9.05
N ALA A 370 2.14 -24.57 10.14
CA ALA A 370 2.37 -23.36 10.91
C ALA A 370 3.02 -22.26 10.06
N LEU A 371 2.59 -21.01 10.29
CA LEU A 371 3.19 -19.84 9.67
C LEU A 371 4.47 -19.44 10.40
N ALA A 372 5.57 -19.36 9.65
CA ALA A 372 6.88 -18.91 10.14
C ALA A 372 6.93 -17.40 10.49
N PHE A 373 5.88 -16.65 10.17
CA PHE A 373 5.78 -15.22 10.42
C PHE A 373 4.38 -14.83 10.89
N ARG A 374 4.30 -13.69 11.57
CA ARG A 374 3.06 -13.12 12.08
C ARG A 374 2.35 -12.29 11.02
N PHE A 375 1.06 -12.50 10.79
CA PHE A 375 0.25 -11.62 9.94
C PHE A 375 -0.93 -11.09 10.77
N GLY A 376 -0.85 -9.84 11.23
CA GLY A 376 -1.90 -9.21 12.04
C GLY A 376 -1.98 -9.73 13.48
N TYR A 377 -3.18 -9.94 14.00
CA TYR A 377 -3.35 -10.45 15.35
C TYR A 377 -2.89 -11.90 15.47
N TYR A 378 -2.42 -12.26 16.67
CA TYR A 378 -2.40 -13.68 17.04
C TYR A 378 -3.84 -14.19 17.23
N ASP A 379 -4.03 -15.48 17.36
CA ASP A 379 -5.26 -15.98 17.97
C ASP A 379 -5.22 -15.80 19.51
N LYS A 380 -6.26 -16.24 20.23
CA LYS A 380 -6.32 -16.17 21.71
C LYS A 380 -5.27 -17.05 22.42
N ALA A 381 -4.67 -18.02 21.72
CA ALA A 381 -3.62 -18.90 22.21
C ALA A 381 -2.22 -18.42 21.76
N PHE A 382 -2.10 -17.18 21.26
CA PHE A 382 -0.87 -16.57 20.79
C PHE A 382 -0.23 -17.28 19.57
N THR A 383 -1.03 -17.93 18.73
CA THR A 383 -0.54 -18.56 17.50
C THR A 383 -0.73 -17.68 16.26
N ASN A 384 0.18 -17.83 15.30
CA ASN A 384 0.08 -17.17 13.99
C ASN A 384 -1.03 -17.80 13.16
N HIS A 385 -1.77 -16.96 12.45
CA HIS A 385 -2.73 -17.39 11.44
C HIS A 385 -2.77 -16.41 10.27
N LEU A 386 -3.21 -16.90 9.12
CA LEU A 386 -3.39 -16.13 7.90
C LEU A 386 -4.52 -16.76 7.08
N VAL A 387 -5.27 -15.90 6.41
CA VAL A 387 -6.40 -16.25 5.57
C VAL A 387 -6.14 -15.69 4.19
N ILE A 388 -6.34 -16.51 3.16
CA ILE A 388 -6.43 -16.07 1.77
C ILE A 388 -7.84 -16.35 1.30
N MET A 389 -8.49 -15.35 0.71
CA MET A 389 -9.75 -15.52 -0.02
C MET A 389 -9.51 -15.33 -1.52
N ARG A 390 -10.06 -16.24 -2.33
CA ARG A 390 -9.96 -16.19 -3.80
C ARG A 390 -11.33 -16.33 -4.42
N LYS A 391 -11.65 -15.47 -5.39
CA LYS A 391 -12.90 -15.59 -6.14
C LYS A 391 -12.84 -16.88 -6.96
N LYS A 392 -13.90 -17.70 -6.92
CA LYS A 392 -14.00 -18.87 -7.78
C LYS A 392 -13.89 -18.44 -9.24
N LYS A 393 -13.05 -19.12 -10.02
CA LYS A 393 -13.06 -18.97 -11.48
C LYS A 393 -14.43 -19.48 -11.96
N ALA A 394 -15.09 -18.66 -12.78
CA ALA A 394 -16.40 -18.98 -13.35
C ALA A 394 -16.32 -20.20 -14.28
#